data_AF-A0A2E7WZX4-F1
#
_entry.id   AF-A0A2E7WZX4-F1
#
_cell.length_a   1.000
_cell.length_b   1.000
_cell.length_c   1.000
_cell.angle_alpha   90.00
_cell.angle_beta   90.00
_cell.angle_gamma   90.00
#
_symmetry.space_group_name_H-M   'P 1'
#
loop_
_entity.id
_entity.type
_entity.pdbx_description
1 polymer ?
#
loop_
_entity_poly.entity_id
_entity_poly.type
_entity_poly.pdbx_seq_one_letter_code
_entity_poly.pdbx_strand_id
1 'polypeptide(L)'
;MQFRDLRTVDVSAREWYDKINGNSYFSAVVVLNFQQANQETIELRFQGGYGDYYQQAAAEAIAKRFPRTKWAKKEEPLWRLRDNGKTIRTNKEPNCTQKRCKALVA
;
A
#
# COMPACT_ATOMS: atom_id res chain seq x y z
N MET A 1 -15.86 -4.74 -1.84
CA MET A 1 -15.80 -6.05 -2.54
C MET A 1 -15.60 -7.22 -1.58
N GLN A 2 -15.75 -8.47 -2.03
CA GLN A 2 -15.25 -9.67 -1.32
C GLN A 2 -13.82 -10.01 -1.75
N PHE A 3 -13.04 -10.72 -0.92
CA PHE A 3 -11.65 -11.07 -1.25
C PHE A 3 -11.50 -11.93 -2.52
N ARG A 4 -12.49 -12.81 -2.79
CA ARG A 4 -12.52 -13.62 -4.01
C ARG A 4 -12.66 -12.79 -5.29
N ASP A 5 -13.28 -11.62 -5.18
CA ASP A 5 -13.52 -10.69 -6.29
C ASP A 5 -12.33 -9.75 -6.50
N LEU A 6 -11.36 -9.73 -5.58
CA LEU A 6 -10.11 -9.00 -5.74
C LEU A 6 -9.28 -9.66 -6.85
N ARG A 7 -8.77 -8.84 -7.76
CA ARG A 7 -7.99 -9.23 -8.94
C ARG A 7 -6.67 -8.48 -8.99
N THR A 8 -6.68 -7.17 -8.75
CA THR A 8 -5.45 -6.36 -8.71
C THR A 8 -5.29 -5.65 -7.38
N VAL A 9 -4.03 -5.47 -6.99
CA VAL A 9 -3.62 -4.56 -5.93
C VAL A 9 -2.48 -3.72 -6.49
N ASP A 10 -2.67 -2.42 -6.42
CA ASP A 10 -1.78 -1.40 -6.93
C ASP A 10 -1.36 -0.51 -5.78
N VAL A 11 -0.06 -0.48 -5.46
CA VAL A 11 0.47 0.33 -4.36
C VAL A 11 1.40 1.39 -4.91
N SER A 12 1.03 2.65 -4.78
CA SER A 12 1.86 3.78 -5.15
C SER A 12 2.25 4.57 -3.93
N ALA A 13 3.55 4.66 -3.65
CA ALA A 13 4.10 5.35 -2.49
C ALA A 13 4.97 6.54 -2.89
N ARG A 14 5.02 7.51 -1.98
CA ARG A 14 5.82 8.73 -2.04
C ARG A 14 6.55 8.88 -0.71
N GLU A 15 7.88 8.90 -0.75
CA GLU A 15 8.72 8.96 0.44
C GLU A 15 9.47 10.30 0.54
N TRP A 16 9.47 10.92 1.71
CA TRP A 16 10.37 12.03 2.04
C TRP A 16 11.28 11.68 3.20
N TYR A 17 12.47 12.24 3.13
CA TYR A 17 13.43 12.21 4.21
C TYR A 17 13.41 13.55 4.96
N ASP A 18 13.11 13.50 6.25
CA ASP A 18 13.27 14.62 7.16
C ASP A 18 14.74 14.70 7.60
N LYS A 19 15.48 15.63 6.99
CA LYS A 19 16.90 15.86 7.27
C LYS A 19 17.18 16.34 8.70
N ILE A 20 16.21 17.01 9.34
CA ILE A 20 16.42 17.59 10.68
C ILE A 20 16.46 16.47 11.71
N ASN A 21 15.49 15.56 11.64
CA ASN A 21 15.31 14.48 12.61
C ASN A 21 15.94 13.15 12.14
N GLY A 22 16.44 13.09 10.91
CA GLY A 22 17.01 11.89 10.31
C GLY A 22 15.99 10.79 9.99
N ASN A 23 14.69 11.12 9.95
CA ASN A 23 13.61 10.16 9.79
C ASN A 23 13.08 10.09 8.35
N SER A 24 12.72 8.89 7.89
CA SER A 24 11.97 8.70 6.64
C SER A 24 10.49 8.50 6.92
N TYR A 25 9.68 9.12 6.06
CA TYR A 25 8.24 9.00 6.09
C TYR A 25 7.71 8.79 4.68
N PHE A 26 6.54 8.19 4.59
CA PHE A 26 5.87 8.01 3.32
C PHE A 26 4.37 8.21 3.43
N SER A 27 3.77 8.50 2.27
CA SER A 27 2.36 8.31 2.03
C SER A 27 2.20 7.30 0.90
N ALA A 28 1.17 6.47 0.96
CA ALA A 28 0.86 5.52 -0.09
C ALA A 28 -0.64 5.48 -0.40
N VAL A 29 -0.96 5.15 -1.63
CA VAL A 29 -2.31 4.85 -2.08
C VAL A 29 -2.35 3.42 -2.55
N VAL A 30 -3.27 2.65 -1.98
CA VAL A 30 -3.53 1.26 -2.35
C VAL A 30 -4.83 1.21 -3.13
N VAL A 31 -4.76 0.90 -4.41
CA VAL A 31 -5.94 0.69 -5.25
C VAL A 31 -6.20 -0.80 -5.39
N LEU A 32 -7.38 -1.22 -4.96
CA LEU A 32 -7.91 -2.56 -5.11
C LEU A 32 -8.80 -2.59 -6.34
N ASN A 33 -8.59 -3.57 -7.24
CA ASN A 33 -9.33 -3.71 -8.50
C ASN A 33 -9.27 -2.45 -9.40
N PHE A 34 -8.05 -2.02 -9.70
CA PHE A 34 -7.79 -0.89 -10.60
C PHE A 34 -8.55 -1.01 -11.93
N GLN A 35 -9.23 0.07 -12.32
CA GLN A 35 -10.08 0.19 -13.53
C GLN A 35 -11.26 -0.79 -13.61
N GLN A 36 -11.71 -1.32 -12.46
CA GLN A 36 -12.92 -2.14 -12.40
C GLN A 36 -14.06 -1.38 -11.72
N ALA A 37 -15.31 -1.79 -11.97
CA ALA A 37 -16.49 -1.14 -11.40
C ALA A 37 -16.54 -1.17 -9.87
N ASN A 38 -15.88 -2.15 -9.23
CA ASN A 38 -15.81 -2.29 -7.78
C ASN A 38 -14.45 -1.84 -7.21
N GLN A 39 -13.75 -0.93 -7.90
CA GLN A 39 -12.50 -0.35 -7.44
C GLN A 39 -12.66 0.26 -6.04
N GLU A 40 -11.68 0.04 -5.18
CA GLU A 40 -11.65 0.59 -3.82
C GLU A 40 -10.26 1.16 -3.54
N THR A 41 -10.19 2.32 -2.90
CA THR A 41 -8.93 3.00 -2.59
C THR A 41 -8.72 3.08 -1.08
N ILE A 42 -7.54 2.71 -0.62
CA ILE A 42 -7.10 2.86 0.78
C ILE A 42 -5.91 3.79 0.82
N GLU A 43 -6.01 4.85 1.62
CA GLU A 43 -4.95 5.84 1.77
C GLU A 43 -4.16 5.62 3.06
N LEU A 44 -2.84 5.54 2.92
CA LEU A 44 -1.89 5.48 4.02
C LEU A 44 -1.16 6.81 4.08
N ARG A 45 -1.56 7.67 5.01
CA ARG A 45 -0.97 9.00 5.16
C ARG A 45 0.03 8.99 6.30
N PHE A 46 1.15 9.71 6.13
CA PHE A 46 2.09 10.02 7.22
C PHE A 46 2.63 8.81 7.98
N GLN A 47 2.96 7.75 7.26
CA GLN A 47 3.52 6.56 7.87
C GLN A 47 5.02 6.74 8.04
N GLY A 48 5.54 6.38 9.23
CA GLY A 48 6.97 6.26 9.44
C GLY A 48 7.48 4.96 8.83
N GLY A 49 8.61 5.00 8.13
CA GLY A 49 9.17 3.80 7.54
C GLY A 49 10.23 4.09 6.50
N TYR A 50 11.11 3.11 6.31
CA TYR A 50 12.22 3.16 5.37
C TYR A 50 12.07 2.09 4.29
N GLY A 51 12.64 2.33 3.12
CA GLY A 51 12.78 1.30 2.09
C GLY A 51 11.43 0.75 1.66
N ASP A 52 11.24 -0.56 1.78
CA ASP A 52 10.03 -1.26 1.34
C ASP A 52 8.93 -1.36 2.40
N TYR A 53 9.06 -0.68 3.54
CA TYR A 53 8.06 -0.74 4.61
C TYR A 53 6.65 -0.30 4.15
N TYR A 54 6.55 0.54 3.11
CA TYR A 54 5.27 0.88 2.48
C TYR A 54 4.48 -0.33 1.97
N GLN A 55 5.17 -1.40 1.53
CA GLN A 55 4.53 -2.64 1.09
C GLN A 55 3.93 -3.41 2.27
N GLN A 56 4.62 -3.40 3.42
CA GLN A 56 4.11 -3.99 4.65
C GLN A 56 2.88 -3.23 5.16
N ALA A 57 2.97 -1.90 5.24
CA ALA A 57 1.84 -1.07 5.64
C ALA A 57 0.62 -1.26 4.71
N ALA A 58 0.86 -1.41 3.40
CA ALA A 58 -0.19 -1.78 2.44
C ALA A 58 -0.78 -3.17 2.72
N ALA A 59 0.05 -4.17 3.03
CA ALA A 59 -0.42 -5.50 3.41
C ALA A 59 -1.31 -5.46 4.66
N GLU A 60 -0.89 -4.76 5.70
CA GLU A 60 -1.66 -4.59 6.93
C GLU A 60 -3.01 -3.90 6.68
N ALA A 61 -3.04 -2.88 5.82
CA ALA A 61 -4.26 -2.19 5.45
C ALA A 61 -5.25 -3.10 4.70
N ILE A 62 -4.74 -3.93 3.79
CA ILE A 62 -5.54 -4.94 3.07
C ILE A 62 -6.01 -6.05 4.02
N ALA A 63 -5.17 -6.46 4.97
CA ALA A 63 -5.53 -7.47 5.96
C ALA A 63 -6.68 -6.99 6.85
N LYS A 64 -6.67 -5.72 7.27
CA LYS A 64 -7.81 -5.08 7.99
C LYS A 64 -9.08 -5.08 7.14
N ARG A 65 -8.96 -4.93 5.82
CA ARG A 65 -10.08 -4.97 4.87
C ARG A 65 -10.63 -6.38 4.64
N PHE A 66 -9.80 -7.41 4.78
CA PHE A 66 -10.15 -8.83 4.56
C PHE A 66 -9.65 -9.74 5.70
N PRO A 67 -10.09 -9.50 6.96
CA PRO A 67 -9.48 -10.10 8.15
C PRO A 67 -9.73 -11.61 8.28
N ARG A 68 -10.72 -12.14 7.55
CA ARG A 68 -11.09 -13.57 7.60
C ARG A 68 -10.24 -14.45 6.67
N THR A 69 -9.40 -13.88 5.83
CA THR A 69 -8.57 -14.64 4.88
C THR A 69 -7.43 -15.35 5.60
N LYS A 70 -6.98 -16.51 5.07
CA LYS A 70 -5.80 -17.20 5.60
C LYS A 70 -4.54 -16.33 5.51
N TRP A 71 -4.43 -15.55 4.43
CA TRP A 71 -3.33 -14.61 4.21
C TRP A 71 -3.30 -13.52 5.31
N ALA A 72 -4.43 -12.89 5.61
CA ALA A 72 -4.51 -11.86 6.66
C ALA A 72 -4.22 -12.43 8.06
N LYS A 73 -4.76 -13.61 8.39
CA LYS A 73 -4.56 -14.24 9.71
C LYS A 73 -3.11 -14.65 9.99
N LYS A 74 -2.33 -14.87 8.94
CA LYS A 74 -0.92 -15.25 9.02
C LYS A 74 0.02 -14.05 8.86
N GLU A 75 -0.53 -12.84 8.74
CA GLU A 75 0.23 -11.60 8.54
C GLU A 75 1.22 -11.71 7.37
N GLU A 76 0.79 -12.37 6.31
CA GLU A 76 1.63 -12.68 5.17
C GLU A 76 1.98 -11.41 4.36
N PRO A 77 3.16 -11.35 3.74
CA PRO A 77 3.58 -10.17 2.99
C PRO A 77 2.73 -9.95 1.74
N LEU A 78 2.70 -8.71 1.26
CA LEU A 78 1.89 -8.26 0.11
C LEU A 78 2.07 -9.15 -1.13
N TRP A 79 3.30 -9.54 -1.43
CA TRP A 79 3.62 -10.33 -2.62
C TRP A 79 3.00 -11.73 -2.64
N ARG A 80 2.69 -12.32 -1.46
CA ARG A 80 2.01 -13.64 -1.36
C ARG A 80 0.54 -13.61 -1.76
N LEU A 81 -0.04 -12.43 -1.98
CA LEU A 81 -1.36 -12.35 -2.63
C LEU A 81 -1.32 -12.92 -4.06
N ARG A 82 -0.15 -12.97 -4.71
CA ARG A 82 0.04 -13.61 -6.03
C ARG A 82 -0.33 -15.09 -6.03
N ASP A 83 -0.09 -15.79 -4.91
CA ASP A 83 -0.46 -17.20 -4.73
C ASP A 83 -1.97 -17.42 -4.78
N ASN A 84 -2.76 -16.36 -4.58
CA ASN A 84 -4.22 -16.36 -4.71
C ASN A 84 -4.70 -15.84 -6.09
N GLY A 85 -3.82 -15.82 -7.09
CA GLY A 85 -4.09 -15.35 -8.45
C GLY A 85 -4.33 -13.84 -8.56
N LYS A 86 -3.75 -13.06 -7.64
CA LYS A 86 -3.87 -11.59 -7.62
C LYS A 86 -2.67 -10.95 -8.35
N THR A 87 -2.93 -9.95 -9.18
CA THR A 87 -1.87 -9.14 -9.78
C THR A 87 -1.46 -8.06 -8.80
N ILE A 88 -0.16 -7.99 -8.47
CA ILE A 88 0.38 -7.02 -7.51
C ILE A 88 1.40 -6.13 -8.23
N ARG A 89 1.13 -4.83 -8.25
CA ARG A 89 2.01 -3.80 -8.80
C ARG A 89 2.36 -2.82 -7.69
N THR A 90 3.64 -2.53 -7.52
CA THR A 90 4.10 -1.57 -6.51
C THR A 90 5.07 -0.60 -7.15
N ASN A 91 4.99 0.67 -6.77
CA ASN A 91 5.95 1.69 -7.13
C ASN A 91 6.16 2.64 -5.96
N LYS A 92 7.39 3.13 -5.82
CA LYS A 92 7.76 4.15 -4.85
C LYS A 92 8.50 5.27 -5.55
N GLU A 93 8.06 6.49 -5.33
CA GLU A 93 8.80 7.71 -5.66
C GLU A 93 9.61 8.15 -4.43
N PRO A 94 10.94 7.98 -4.43
CA PRO A 94 11.79 8.42 -3.33
C PRO A 94 12.05 9.94 -3.39
N ASN A 95 12.43 10.52 -2.26
CA ASN A 95 12.92 11.89 -2.14
C ASN A 95 11.95 12.97 -2.64
N CYS A 96 10.63 12.76 -2.52
CA CYS A 96 9.69 13.84 -2.77
C CYS A 96 9.75 14.91 -1.67
N THR A 97 9.37 16.15 -2.00
CA THR A 97 9.25 17.19 -0.99
C THR A 97 8.12 16.86 -0.04
N GLN A 98 8.23 17.24 1.24
CA GLN A 98 7.19 16.98 2.23
C GLN A 98 5.80 17.44 1.72
N LYS A 99 5.69 18.62 1.10
CA LYS A 99 4.44 19.11 0.50
C LYS A 99 3.87 18.15 -0.56
N ARG A 100 4.73 17.57 -1.40
CA ARG A 100 4.33 16.66 -2.49
C ARG A 100 4.00 15.26 -2.00
N CYS A 101 4.70 14.73 -1.00
CA CYS A 101 4.35 13.44 -0.41
C CYS A 101 3.11 13.53 0.47
N LYS A 102 2.81 14.72 1.00
CA LYS A 102 1.56 15.04 1.69
C LYS A 102 0.37 15.13 0.73
N ALA A 103 0.60 15.61 -0.49
CA ALA A 103 -0.40 15.56 -1.54
C ALA A 103 -0.61 14.11 -1.95
N LEU A 104 -1.86 13.64 -1.85
CA LEU A 104 -2.23 12.27 -2.15
C LEU A 104 -1.72 11.84 -3.54
N VAL A 105 -1.37 10.56 -3.65
CA VAL A 105 -0.96 9.95 -4.91
C VAL A 105 -2.23 9.75 -5.75
N ALA A 106 -2.59 10.79 -6.51
CA ALA A 106 -3.60 10.74 -7.57
C ALA A 106 -2.94 10.31 -8.88
#